data_AF-A0A0G1RX23-F1
#
_entry.id   AF-A0A0G1RX23-F1
#
_cell.length_a   1.000
_cell.length_b   1.000
_cell.length_c   1.000
_cell.angle_alpha   90.00
_cell.angle_beta   90.00
_cell.angle_gamma   90.00
#
_symmetry.space_group_name_H-M   'P 1'
#
loop_
_entity.id
_entity.type
_entity.pdbx_description
1 polymer ?
#
loop_
_entity_poly.entity_id
_entity_poly.type
_entity_poly.pdbx_seq_one_letter_code
_entity_poly.pdbx_strand_id
1 'polypeptide(L)'
;MVNDNDKINALLAQEENLLNRAVAKTMEAYNQEPTNANLKDWEAARDALVKCRGRKAAEANPAQAALAGIPEVLEYLKSEGWKIEKTKLYNDQGKIDKQKDGSILKKDADKYAAYFLKKLDGSDYEDIDPAEKIKWETEIAKQKAEKLTMENEINRAVYVLKSDVEMQLAARASYLKDNLGMDFIHSFAPRIVTLVQGTQDKIPDLVDIWLEHIEEVFNHYSKPMKFEVPNIKTEETEDI
;
A
#
# COMPACT_ATOMS: atom_id res chain seq x y z
N MET A 1 -48.53 -22.12 11.55
CA MET A 1 -47.70 -20.92 11.71
C MET A 1 -46.90 -20.79 10.43
N VAL A 2 -47.24 -19.83 9.56
CA VAL A 2 -46.49 -19.60 8.31
C VAL A 2 -45.10 -19.12 8.71
N ASN A 3 -44.10 -19.88 8.30
CA ASN A 3 -42.70 -19.80 8.72
C ASN A 3 -42.18 -18.37 8.51
N ASP A 4 -41.63 -17.72 9.53
CA ASP A 4 -41.20 -16.32 9.41
C ASP A 4 -40.13 -16.12 8.32
N ASN A 5 -39.38 -17.18 8.00
CA ASN A 5 -38.44 -17.23 6.88
C ASN A 5 -39.11 -17.06 5.51
N ASP A 6 -40.34 -17.56 5.33
CA ASP A 6 -41.08 -17.43 4.06
C ASP A 6 -41.54 -15.98 3.83
N LYS A 7 -41.85 -15.26 4.92
CA LYS A 7 -42.21 -13.84 4.86
C LYS A 7 -41.01 -12.96 4.53
N ILE A 8 -39.83 -13.24 5.10
CA ILE A 8 -38.61 -12.47 4.84
C ILE A 8 -38.18 -12.65 3.38
N ASN A 9 -38.19 -13.90 2.87
CA ASN A 9 -37.92 -14.18 1.46
C ASN A 9 -38.89 -13.47 0.50
N ALA A 10 -40.19 -13.42 0.84
CA ALA A 10 -41.18 -12.68 0.06
C ALA A 10 -40.92 -11.17 0.05
N LEU A 11 -40.50 -10.59 1.17
CA LEU A 11 -40.15 -9.17 1.29
C LEU A 11 -38.88 -8.83 0.49
N LEU A 12 -37.84 -9.66 0.57
CA LEU A 12 -36.62 -9.47 -0.23
C LEU A 12 -36.87 -9.61 -1.74
N ALA A 13 -37.76 -10.53 -2.14
CA ALA A 13 -38.16 -10.64 -3.54
C ALA A 13 -38.95 -9.40 -4.03
N GLN A 14 -39.78 -8.82 -3.17
CA GLN A 14 -40.48 -7.56 -3.47
C GLN A 14 -39.51 -6.38 -3.56
N GLU A 15 -38.54 -6.30 -2.66
CA GLU A 15 -37.50 -5.28 -2.64
C GLU A 15 -36.59 -5.37 -3.88
N GLU A 16 -36.17 -6.58 -4.28
CA GLU A 16 -35.36 -6.80 -5.49
C GLU A 16 -36.11 -6.33 -6.75
N ASN A 17 -37.40 -6.62 -6.86
CA ASN A 17 -38.22 -6.18 -7.99
C ASN A 17 -38.36 -4.65 -8.03
N LEU A 18 -38.48 -3.99 -6.88
CA LEU A 18 -38.50 -2.53 -6.78
C LEU A 18 -37.17 -1.93 -7.24
N LEU A 19 -36.04 -2.48 -6.77
CA LEU A 19 -34.70 -2.01 -7.10
C LEU A 19 -34.34 -2.24 -8.57
N ASN A 20 -34.77 -3.35 -9.17
CA ASN A 20 -34.61 -3.57 -10.62
C ASN A 20 -35.32 -2.48 -11.44
N ARG A 21 -36.54 -2.09 -11.03
CA ARG A 21 -37.28 -0.99 -11.68
C ARG A 21 -36.61 0.36 -11.45
N ALA A 22 -36.06 0.59 -10.25
CA ALA A 22 -35.34 1.81 -9.94
C ALA A 22 -34.08 1.96 -10.82
N VAL A 23 -33.28 0.90 -10.94
CA VAL A 23 -32.09 0.86 -11.80
C VAL A 23 -32.46 1.17 -13.26
N ALA A 24 -33.49 0.50 -13.80
CA ALA A 24 -33.96 0.75 -15.17
C ALA A 24 -34.38 2.22 -15.37
N LYS A 25 -35.14 2.78 -14.43
CA LYS A 25 -35.59 4.18 -14.49
C LYS A 25 -34.44 5.17 -14.42
N THR A 26 -33.48 4.95 -13.52
CA THR A 26 -32.29 5.83 -13.39
C THR A 26 -31.35 5.71 -14.59
N MET A 27 -31.27 4.52 -15.20
CA MET A 27 -30.49 4.28 -16.41
C MET A 27 -31.10 5.00 -17.62
N GLU A 28 -32.42 4.96 -17.77
CA GLU A 28 -33.15 5.72 -18.79
C GLU A 28 -32.97 7.23 -18.59
N ALA A 29 -33.05 7.72 -17.36
CA ALA A 29 -32.81 9.14 -17.04
C ALA A 29 -31.38 9.58 -17.39
N TYR A 30 -30.37 8.76 -17.07
CA TYR A 30 -28.98 9.03 -17.46
C TYR A 30 -28.77 8.98 -18.98
N ASN A 31 -29.42 8.05 -19.69
CA ASN A 31 -29.35 7.97 -21.15
C ASN A 31 -30.00 9.17 -21.85
N GLN A 32 -31.06 9.74 -21.28
CA GLN A 32 -31.72 10.94 -21.80
C GLN A 32 -30.91 12.21 -21.48
N GLU A 33 -30.39 12.30 -20.25
CA GLU A 33 -29.62 13.44 -19.77
C GLU A 33 -28.36 12.96 -19.03
N PRO A 34 -27.20 12.93 -19.71
CA PRO A 34 -25.92 12.47 -19.13
C PRO A 34 -25.33 13.49 -18.16
N THR A 35 -25.95 13.64 -16.99
CA THR A 35 -25.50 14.53 -15.92
C THR A 35 -24.84 13.75 -14.79
N ASN A 36 -23.97 14.41 -14.01
CA ASN A 36 -23.31 13.80 -12.85
C ASN A 36 -24.32 13.41 -11.75
N ALA A 37 -25.43 14.13 -11.62
CA ALA A 37 -26.52 13.76 -10.73
C ALA A 37 -27.18 12.43 -11.15
N ASN A 38 -27.56 12.31 -12.43
CA ASN A 38 -28.18 11.09 -12.96
C ASN A 38 -27.23 9.88 -12.91
N LEU A 39 -25.92 10.09 -13.08
CA LEU A 39 -24.91 9.06 -12.90
C LEU A 39 -24.88 8.54 -11.46
N LYS A 40 -24.85 9.43 -10.48
CA LYS A 40 -24.86 9.07 -9.05
C LYS A 40 -26.13 8.33 -8.65
N ASP A 41 -27.29 8.77 -9.15
CA ASP A 41 -28.57 8.11 -8.88
C ASP A 41 -28.61 6.69 -9.46
N TRP A 42 -28.05 6.48 -10.65
CA TRP A 42 -27.92 5.15 -11.26
C TRP A 42 -26.95 4.25 -10.50
N GLU A 43 -25.79 4.77 -10.09
CA GLU A 43 -24.82 4.04 -9.27
C GLU A 43 -25.41 3.65 -7.91
N ALA A 44 -26.10 4.57 -7.23
CA ALA A 44 -26.76 4.31 -5.96
C ALA A 44 -27.85 3.23 -6.08
N ALA A 45 -28.67 3.28 -7.14
CA ALA A 45 -29.68 2.25 -7.40
C ALA A 45 -29.05 0.87 -7.69
N ARG A 46 -27.93 0.84 -8.43
CA ARG A 46 -27.20 -0.40 -8.73
C ARG A 46 -26.58 -0.99 -7.47
N ASP A 47 -25.95 -0.17 -6.64
CA ASP A 47 -25.30 -0.61 -5.40
C ASP A 47 -26.34 -1.14 -4.40
N ALA A 48 -27.50 -0.49 -4.30
CA ALA A 48 -28.62 -0.98 -3.50
C ALA A 48 -29.13 -2.36 -3.99
N LEU A 49 -29.23 -2.57 -5.30
CA LEU A 49 -29.61 -3.87 -5.88
C LEU A 49 -28.60 -4.97 -5.57
N VAL A 50 -27.30 -4.67 -5.66
CA VAL A 50 -26.22 -5.61 -5.29
C VAL A 50 -26.33 -6.02 -3.82
N LYS A 51 -26.53 -5.07 -2.91
CA LYS A 51 -26.73 -5.33 -1.48
C LYS A 51 -27.98 -6.18 -1.21
N CYS A 52 -29.08 -5.91 -1.91
CA CYS A 52 -30.31 -6.70 -1.78
C CYS A 52 -30.13 -8.15 -2.24
N ARG A 53 -29.44 -8.36 -3.37
CA ARG A 53 -29.09 -9.71 -3.85
C ARG A 53 -28.15 -10.45 -2.92
N GLY A 54 -27.20 -9.75 -2.29
CA GLY A 54 -26.32 -10.30 -1.26
C GLY A 54 -27.09 -10.82 -0.05
N ARG A 55 -28.05 -10.03 0.47
CA ARG A 55 -28.93 -10.46 1.58
C ARG A 55 -29.78 -11.68 1.19
N LYS A 56 -30.39 -11.66 0.00
CA LYS A 56 -31.20 -12.78 -0.50
C LYS A 56 -30.37 -14.05 -0.71
N ALA A 57 -29.13 -13.94 -1.17
CA ALA A 57 -28.21 -15.07 -1.29
C ALA A 57 -27.79 -15.63 0.08
N ALA A 58 -27.56 -14.75 1.07
CA ALA A 58 -27.25 -15.14 2.44
C ALA A 58 -28.42 -15.86 3.14
N GLU A 59 -29.67 -15.45 2.86
CA GLU A 59 -30.87 -16.10 3.38
C GLU A 59 -31.22 -17.42 2.65
N ALA A 60 -30.99 -17.47 1.33
CA ALA A 60 -31.26 -18.67 0.52
C ALA A 60 -30.20 -19.77 0.71
N ASN A 61 -28.98 -19.41 1.14
CA ASN A 61 -27.92 -20.37 1.40
C ASN A 61 -27.06 -19.93 2.61
N PRO A 62 -27.27 -20.48 3.81
CA PRO A 62 -26.53 -20.10 5.02
C PRO A 62 -25.01 -20.36 4.93
N ALA A 63 -24.55 -21.12 3.92
CA ALA A 63 -23.15 -21.32 3.56
C ALA A 63 -22.50 -20.16 2.76
N GLN A 64 -23.29 -19.18 2.30
CA GLN A 64 -22.82 -17.98 1.60
C GLN A 64 -23.02 -16.70 2.41
N ALA A 65 -23.44 -16.81 3.68
CA ALA A 65 -23.57 -15.66 4.55
C ALA A 65 -22.23 -14.91 4.64
N ALA A 66 -22.29 -13.60 4.46
CA ALA A 66 -21.14 -12.71 4.61
C ALA A 66 -20.87 -12.51 6.09
N LEU A 67 -19.61 -12.68 6.49
CA LEU A 67 -19.07 -12.38 7.80
C LEU A 67 -18.54 -10.94 7.76
N ALA A 68 -18.93 -10.10 8.72
CA ALA A 68 -18.59 -8.69 8.76
C ALA A 68 -17.09 -8.42 8.95
N GLY A 69 -16.32 -9.41 9.41
CA GLY A 69 -14.87 -9.32 9.48
C GLY A 69 -14.20 -10.45 10.27
N ILE A 70 -12.92 -10.24 10.57
CA ILE A 70 -12.04 -11.22 11.22
C ILE A 70 -12.59 -11.80 12.55
N PRO A 71 -13.25 -11.02 13.43
CA PRO A 71 -13.84 -11.59 14.65
C PRO A 71 -14.92 -12.65 14.37
N GLU A 72 -15.81 -12.40 13.41
CA GLU A 72 -16.87 -13.35 13.05
C GLU A 72 -16.32 -14.58 12.33
N VAL A 73 -15.25 -14.41 11.54
CA VAL A 73 -14.49 -15.54 10.96
C VAL A 73 -13.91 -16.42 12.05
N LEU A 74 -13.38 -15.85 13.13
CA LEU A 74 -12.81 -16.64 14.23
C LEU A 74 -13.88 -17.50 14.91
N GLU A 75 -15.06 -16.94 15.17
CA GLU A 75 -16.17 -17.65 15.79
C GLU A 75 -16.70 -18.74 14.88
N TYR A 76 -16.91 -18.43 13.60
CA TYR A 76 -17.35 -19.38 12.59
C TYR A 76 -16.39 -20.57 12.45
N LEU A 77 -15.09 -20.32 12.31
CA LEU A 77 -14.11 -21.40 12.14
C LEU A 77 -14.00 -22.27 13.41
N LYS A 78 -14.17 -21.69 14.60
CA LYS A 78 -14.25 -22.47 15.84
C LYS A 78 -15.51 -23.31 15.92
N SER A 79 -16.67 -22.79 15.51
CA SER A 79 -17.93 -23.57 15.52
C SER A 79 -17.89 -24.73 14.53
N GLU A 80 -17.20 -24.58 13.40
CA GLU A 80 -16.98 -25.63 12.41
C GLU A 80 -15.89 -26.65 12.81
N GLY A 81 -15.32 -26.50 14.01
CA GLY A 81 -14.35 -27.46 14.56
C GLY A 81 -12.93 -27.29 14.03
N TRP A 82 -12.55 -26.13 13.52
CA TRP A 82 -11.17 -25.85 13.12
C TRP A 82 -10.30 -25.43 14.32
N LYS A 83 -9.06 -25.93 14.32
CA LYS A 83 -8.05 -25.54 15.32
C LYS A 83 -7.44 -24.19 14.95
N ILE A 84 -7.95 -23.11 15.52
CA ILE A 84 -7.47 -21.76 15.27
C ILE A 84 -7.42 -20.87 16.52
N GLU A 85 -6.32 -20.13 16.64
CA GLU A 85 -6.12 -19.10 17.65
C GLU A 85 -6.33 -17.71 17.07
N LYS A 86 -6.79 -16.76 17.91
CA LYS A 86 -7.02 -15.36 17.51
C LYS A 86 -5.77 -14.77 16.86
N THR A 87 -4.62 -14.87 17.52
CA THR A 87 -3.35 -14.31 17.04
C THR A 87 -2.96 -14.84 15.67
N LYS A 88 -3.16 -16.15 15.43
CA LYS A 88 -2.89 -16.77 14.13
C LYS A 88 -3.79 -16.19 13.04
N LEU A 89 -5.09 -16.06 13.29
CA LEU A 89 -6.04 -15.53 12.31
C LEU A 89 -5.73 -14.07 11.93
N TYR A 90 -5.36 -13.23 12.90
CA TYR A 90 -4.99 -11.83 12.62
C TYR A 90 -3.68 -11.72 11.81
N ASN A 91 -2.69 -12.58 12.09
CA ASN A 91 -1.46 -12.62 11.29
C ASN A 91 -1.72 -13.14 9.86
N ASP A 92 -2.67 -14.06 9.72
CA ASP A 92 -3.05 -14.67 8.44
C ASP A 92 -4.16 -13.89 7.71
N GLN A 93 -4.58 -12.71 8.18
CA GLN A 93 -5.72 -11.97 7.61
C GLN A 93 -5.57 -11.61 6.12
N GLY A 94 -4.34 -11.54 5.62
CA GLY A 94 -4.03 -11.29 4.21
C GLY A 94 -4.12 -12.54 3.32
N LYS A 95 -4.34 -13.71 3.92
CA LYS A 95 -4.54 -14.99 3.22
C LYS A 95 -6.01 -15.34 3.02
N ILE A 96 -6.91 -14.50 3.52
CA ILE A 96 -8.35 -14.66 3.38
C ILE A 96 -8.82 -13.63 2.35
N ASP A 97 -9.48 -14.10 1.31
CA ASP A 97 -10.04 -13.24 0.28
C ASP A 97 -11.14 -12.36 0.90
N LYS A 98 -10.98 -11.03 0.80
CA LYS A 98 -11.94 -10.04 1.33
C LYS A 98 -12.70 -9.38 0.19
N GLN A 99 -13.98 -9.09 0.41
CA GLN A 99 -14.81 -8.34 -0.52
C GLN A 99 -14.46 -6.84 -0.48
N LYS A 100 -14.94 -6.08 -1.47
CA LYS A 100 -14.67 -4.63 -1.57
C LYS A 100 -15.19 -3.82 -0.37
N ASP A 101 -16.19 -4.33 0.32
CA ASP A 101 -16.77 -3.74 1.52
C ASP A 101 -16.07 -4.19 2.82
N GLY A 102 -15.04 -5.04 2.73
CA GLY A 102 -14.31 -5.59 3.87
C GLY A 102 -14.95 -6.84 4.48
N SER A 103 -16.12 -7.29 3.99
CA SER A 103 -16.75 -8.53 4.42
C SER A 103 -16.01 -9.75 3.86
N ILE A 104 -16.20 -10.90 4.51
CA ILE A 104 -15.57 -12.18 4.15
C ILE A 104 -16.69 -13.19 3.95
N LEU A 105 -16.75 -13.85 2.79
CA LEU A 105 -17.73 -14.89 2.59
C LEU A 105 -17.32 -16.14 3.37
N LYS A 106 -18.28 -16.88 3.93
CA LYS A 106 -18.01 -18.18 4.57
C LYS A 106 -17.21 -19.13 3.68
N LYS A 107 -17.50 -19.17 2.38
CA LYS A 107 -16.71 -19.91 1.39
C LYS A 107 -15.22 -19.54 1.39
N ASP A 108 -14.90 -18.25 1.51
CA ASP A 108 -13.51 -17.76 1.52
C ASP A 108 -12.83 -18.11 2.86
N ALA A 109 -13.59 -18.09 3.96
CA ALA A 109 -13.13 -18.58 5.26
C ALA A 109 -12.90 -20.10 5.26
N ASP A 110 -13.79 -20.89 4.65
CA ASP A 110 -13.67 -22.34 4.51
C ASP A 110 -12.47 -22.71 3.64
N LYS A 111 -12.27 -21.99 2.54
CA LYS A 111 -11.10 -22.12 1.67
C LYS A 111 -9.82 -21.88 2.46
N TYR A 112 -9.73 -20.78 3.21
CA TYR A 112 -8.61 -20.52 4.10
C TYR A 112 -8.39 -21.67 5.11
N ALA A 113 -9.46 -22.13 5.76
CA ALA A 113 -9.38 -23.18 6.76
C ALA A 113 -8.84 -24.49 6.18
N ALA A 114 -9.33 -24.87 5.00
CA ALA A 114 -8.88 -26.03 4.27
C ALA A 114 -7.37 -25.98 3.98
N TYR A 115 -6.85 -24.86 3.47
CA TYR A 115 -5.42 -24.78 3.13
C TYR A 115 -4.48 -24.60 4.34
N PHE A 116 -4.93 -23.96 5.42
CA PHE A 116 -4.02 -23.46 6.46
C PHE A 116 -4.29 -23.97 7.88
N LEU A 117 -5.40 -24.66 8.11
CA LEU A 117 -5.80 -25.16 9.41
C LEU A 117 -5.94 -26.67 9.43
N LYS A 118 -5.92 -27.22 10.64
CA LYS A 118 -6.29 -28.61 10.91
C LYS A 118 -7.60 -28.62 11.67
N LYS A 119 -8.42 -29.65 11.48
CA LYS A 119 -9.57 -29.85 12.37
C LYS A 119 -9.12 -30.21 13.78
N LEU A 120 -9.95 -29.86 14.76
CA LEU A 120 -9.75 -30.19 16.18
C LEU A 120 -9.74 -31.70 16.42
N ASP A 121 -10.47 -32.46 15.61
CA ASP A 121 -10.51 -33.94 15.62
C ASP A 121 -9.27 -34.59 14.97
N GLY A 122 -8.38 -33.80 14.35
CA GLY A 122 -7.18 -34.29 13.68
C GLY A 122 -7.42 -34.87 12.28
N SER A 123 -8.64 -34.81 11.75
CA SER A 123 -8.93 -35.18 10.36
C SER A 123 -8.39 -34.11 9.39
N ASP A 124 -7.90 -34.58 8.24
CA ASP A 124 -7.58 -33.71 7.12
C ASP A 124 -8.86 -33.42 6.32
N TYR A 125 -8.93 -32.25 5.71
CA TYR A 125 -10.05 -31.87 4.87
C TYR A 125 -9.98 -32.62 3.53
N GLU A 126 -10.99 -33.43 3.22
CA GLU A 126 -10.96 -34.40 2.11
C GLU A 126 -11.13 -33.76 0.71
N ASP A 127 -11.57 -32.51 0.63
CA ASP A 127 -12.00 -31.86 -0.63
C ASP A 127 -10.98 -30.85 -1.23
N ILE A 128 -9.72 -30.83 -0.76
CA ILE A 128 -8.68 -29.98 -1.38
C ILE A 128 -8.01 -30.75 -2.52
N ASP A 129 -8.08 -30.22 -3.74
CA ASP A 129 -7.23 -30.69 -4.83
C ASP A 129 -5.74 -30.55 -4.44
N PRO A 130 -5.00 -31.66 -4.31
CA PRO A 130 -3.57 -31.63 -3.96
C PRO A 130 -2.75 -30.74 -4.91
N ALA A 131 -3.16 -30.64 -6.19
CA ALA A 131 -2.49 -29.80 -7.17
C ALA A 131 -2.66 -28.30 -6.87
N GLU A 132 -3.83 -27.88 -6.41
CA GLU A 132 -4.05 -26.49 -5.98
C GLU A 132 -3.24 -26.17 -4.73
N LYS A 133 -3.22 -27.08 -3.74
CA LYS A 133 -2.42 -26.90 -2.53
C LYS A 133 -0.94 -26.70 -2.85
N ILE A 134 -0.37 -27.53 -3.72
CA ILE A 134 1.03 -27.42 -4.15
C ILE A 134 1.29 -26.09 -4.86
N LYS A 135 0.39 -25.65 -5.74
CA LYS A 135 0.52 -24.35 -6.42
C LYS A 135 0.55 -23.19 -5.43
N TRP A 136 -0.36 -23.19 -4.47
CA TRP A 136 -0.43 -22.18 -3.42
C TRP A 136 0.80 -22.18 -2.52
N GLU A 137 1.27 -23.35 -2.08
CA GLU A 137 2.50 -23.47 -1.29
C GLU A 137 3.73 -22.97 -2.07
N THR A 138 3.79 -23.25 -3.37
CA THR A 138 4.85 -22.79 -4.27
C THR A 138 4.84 -21.27 -4.40
N GLU A 139 3.66 -20.66 -4.58
CA GLU A 139 3.52 -19.22 -4.70
C GLU A 139 3.93 -18.49 -3.42
N ILE A 140 3.52 -18.99 -2.25
CA ILE A 140 3.95 -18.46 -0.95
C ILE A 140 5.47 -18.59 -0.79
N ALA A 141 6.05 -19.73 -1.18
CA ALA A 141 7.50 -19.93 -1.11
C ALA A 141 8.25 -18.96 -2.02
N LYS A 142 7.72 -18.69 -3.22
CA LYS A 142 8.28 -17.74 -4.18
C LYS A 142 8.25 -16.30 -3.64
N GLN A 143 7.12 -15.85 -3.12
CA GLN A 143 6.99 -14.52 -2.52
C GLN A 143 7.93 -14.33 -1.33
N LYS A 144 8.10 -15.36 -0.49
CA LYS A 144 9.08 -15.33 0.61
C LYS A 144 10.51 -15.26 0.09
N ALA A 145 10.84 -16.01 -0.96
CA ALA A 145 12.17 -15.98 -1.57
C ALA A 145 12.47 -14.60 -2.17
N GLU A 146 11.52 -13.99 -2.86
CA GLU A 146 11.66 -12.63 -3.42
C GLU A 146 11.87 -11.58 -2.32
N LYS A 147 11.07 -11.63 -1.25
CA LYS A 147 11.25 -10.73 -0.09
C LYS A 147 12.65 -10.90 0.53
N LEU A 148 13.09 -12.14 0.72
CA LEU A 148 14.40 -12.43 1.30
C LEU A 148 15.54 -12.00 0.38
N THR A 149 15.39 -12.12 -0.94
CA THR A 149 16.34 -11.59 -1.92
C THR A 149 16.43 -10.07 -1.82
N MET A 150 15.29 -9.37 -1.79
CA MET A 150 15.26 -7.93 -1.64
C MET A 150 15.92 -7.46 -0.33
N GLU A 151 15.61 -8.11 0.80
CA GLU A 151 16.25 -7.83 2.09
C GLU A 151 17.76 -8.07 2.04
N ASN A 152 18.21 -9.15 1.39
CA ASN A 152 19.63 -9.43 1.21
C ASN A 152 20.32 -8.39 0.33
N GLU A 153 19.68 -7.91 -0.73
CA GLU A 153 20.24 -6.88 -1.60
C GLU A 153 20.34 -5.50 -0.90
N ILE A 154 19.33 -5.16 -0.07
CA ILE A 154 19.39 -3.98 0.80
C ILE A 154 20.55 -4.12 1.79
N ASN A 155 20.66 -5.25 2.48
CA ASN A 155 21.73 -5.51 3.45
C ASN A 155 23.13 -5.53 2.83
N ARG A 156 23.23 -5.87 1.53
CA ARG A 156 24.47 -5.83 0.75
C ARG A 156 24.83 -4.42 0.27
N ALA A 157 24.10 -3.39 0.69
CA ALA A 157 24.30 -2.00 0.29
C ALA A 157 24.20 -1.77 -1.24
N VAL A 158 23.46 -2.63 -1.95
CA VAL A 158 23.18 -2.44 -3.39
C VAL A 158 22.13 -1.34 -3.56
N TYR A 159 21.24 -1.17 -2.58
CA TYR A 159 20.22 -0.13 -2.58
C TYR A 159 20.51 0.92 -1.50
N VAL A 160 20.29 2.18 -1.85
CA VAL A 160 20.31 3.34 -0.95
C VAL A 160 18.92 3.96 -0.93
N LEU A 161 18.51 4.49 0.24
CA LEU A 161 17.24 5.20 0.34
C LEU A 161 17.28 6.46 -0.53
N LYS A 162 16.21 6.67 -1.29
CA LYS A 162 16.09 7.84 -2.17
C LYS A 162 16.23 9.15 -1.40
N SER A 163 15.66 9.24 -0.20
CA SER A 163 15.79 10.38 0.70
C SER A 163 17.24 10.73 1.03
N ASP A 164 18.05 9.70 1.27
CA ASP A 164 19.45 9.88 1.68
C ASP A 164 20.28 10.38 0.49
N VAL A 165 19.98 9.88 -0.72
CA VAL A 165 20.59 10.37 -1.96
C VAL A 165 20.22 11.83 -2.21
N GLU A 166 18.94 12.18 -2.09
CA GLU A 166 18.47 13.55 -2.28
C GLU A 166 19.10 14.52 -1.26
N MET A 167 19.23 14.10 0.00
CA MET A 167 19.90 14.89 1.05
C MET A 167 21.38 15.09 0.73
N GLN A 168 22.09 14.04 0.28
CA GLN A 168 23.49 14.17 -0.14
C GLN A 168 23.65 15.11 -1.33
N LEU A 169 22.75 15.05 -2.31
CA LEU A 169 22.77 15.94 -3.47
C LEU A 169 22.49 17.39 -3.07
N ALA A 170 21.51 17.63 -2.19
CA ALA A 170 21.20 18.96 -1.68
C ALA A 170 22.38 19.57 -0.93
N ALA A 171 23.01 18.81 -0.03
CA ALA A 171 24.18 19.27 0.72
C ALA A 171 25.37 19.58 -0.20
N ARG A 172 25.62 18.73 -1.19
CA ARG A 172 26.63 18.96 -2.24
C ARG A 172 26.35 20.23 -3.05
N ALA A 173 25.09 20.47 -3.40
CA ALA A 173 24.69 21.69 -4.10
C ALA A 173 24.90 22.93 -3.22
N SER A 174 24.55 22.87 -1.92
CA SER A 174 24.81 23.96 -0.97
C SER A 174 26.30 24.24 -0.83
N TYR A 175 27.14 23.20 -0.67
CA TYR A 175 28.59 23.37 -0.60
C TYR A 175 29.17 24.07 -1.84
N LEU A 176 28.75 23.66 -3.04
CA LEU A 176 29.19 24.32 -4.27
C LEU A 176 28.67 25.76 -4.36
N LYS A 177 27.42 26.02 -3.96
CA LYS A 177 26.86 27.36 -3.93
C LYS A 177 27.65 28.27 -2.99
N ASP A 178 28.03 27.78 -1.82
CA ASP A 178 28.74 28.59 -0.82
C ASP A 178 30.18 28.89 -1.25
N ASN A 179 30.83 27.96 -1.96
CA ASN A 179 32.25 28.08 -2.34
C ASN A 179 32.48 28.59 -3.77
N LEU A 180 31.49 28.55 -4.66
CA LEU A 180 31.60 29.04 -6.05
C LEU A 180 30.54 30.10 -6.40
N GLY A 181 29.64 30.43 -5.46
CA GLY A 181 28.56 31.39 -5.66
C GLY A 181 28.93 32.83 -5.35
N MET A 182 27.90 33.67 -5.22
CA MET A 182 28.04 35.13 -5.00
C MET A 182 28.86 35.46 -3.76
N ASP A 183 28.64 34.77 -2.64
CA ASP A 183 29.30 35.08 -1.37
C ASP A 183 30.81 34.86 -1.45
N PHE A 184 31.24 33.78 -2.13
CA PHE A 184 32.64 33.56 -2.45
C PHE A 184 33.20 34.70 -3.31
N ILE A 185 32.55 35.03 -4.44
CA ILE A 185 33.01 36.09 -5.35
C ILE A 185 33.19 37.42 -4.61
N HIS A 186 32.24 37.78 -3.73
CA HIS A 186 32.33 38.99 -2.91
C HIS A 186 33.52 38.94 -1.94
N SER A 187 33.75 37.80 -1.29
CA SER A 187 34.90 37.62 -0.38
C SER A 187 36.25 37.64 -1.09
N PHE A 188 36.31 37.15 -2.33
CA PHE A 188 37.55 37.03 -3.09
C PHE A 188 37.90 38.29 -3.88
N ALA A 189 36.92 39.14 -4.18
CA ALA A 189 37.09 40.36 -4.96
C ALA A 189 38.22 41.29 -4.45
N PRO A 190 38.39 41.56 -3.13
CA PRO A 190 39.49 42.38 -2.63
C PRO A 190 40.88 41.79 -2.95
N ARG A 191 41.00 40.45 -2.91
CA ARG A 191 42.25 39.74 -3.22
C ARG A 191 42.59 39.88 -4.71
N ILE A 192 41.59 39.80 -5.60
CA ILE A 192 41.76 40.03 -7.04
C ILE A 192 42.26 41.45 -7.31
N VAL A 193 41.63 42.45 -6.70
CA VAL A 193 42.03 43.86 -6.87
C VAL A 193 43.48 44.08 -6.41
N THR A 194 43.85 43.48 -5.27
CA THR A 194 45.20 43.58 -4.72
C THR A 194 46.24 42.90 -5.62
N LEU A 195 45.90 41.73 -6.18
CA LEU A 195 46.77 40.95 -7.04
C LEU A 195 47.00 41.68 -8.37
N VAL A 196 45.92 41.92 -9.11
CA VAL A 196 45.97 42.38 -10.49
C VAL A 196 46.27 43.87 -10.58
N GLN A 197 45.89 44.68 -9.57
CA GLN A 197 46.11 46.14 -9.56
C GLN A 197 45.63 46.85 -10.85
N GLY A 198 44.73 46.24 -11.61
CA GLY A 198 44.27 46.72 -12.91
C GLY A 198 45.23 46.52 -14.08
N THR A 199 46.31 45.74 -13.95
CA THR A 199 47.30 45.52 -15.00
C THR A 199 47.12 44.16 -15.70
N GLN A 200 47.22 44.15 -17.03
CA GLN A 200 46.93 42.95 -17.84
C GLN A 200 48.00 41.86 -17.75
N ASP A 201 49.22 42.23 -17.40
CA ASP A 201 50.36 41.32 -17.21
C ASP A 201 50.14 40.29 -16.11
N LYS A 202 49.27 40.60 -15.13
CA LYS A 202 48.94 39.72 -13.99
C LYS A 202 47.70 38.85 -14.19
N ILE A 203 47.10 38.89 -15.38
CA ILE A 203 45.97 38.02 -15.71
C ILE A 203 46.33 36.53 -15.56
N PRO A 204 47.51 36.04 -16.00
CA PRO A 204 47.90 34.64 -15.79
C PRO A 204 47.92 34.25 -14.30
N ASP A 205 48.51 35.08 -13.44
CA ASP A 205 48.57 34.84 -11.99
C ASP A 205 47.17 34.75 -11.36
N LEU A 206 46.23 35.59 -11.84
CA LEU A 206 44.83 35.51 -11.40
C LEU A 206 44.19 34.19 -11.83
N VAL A 207 44.42 33.76 -13.07
CA VAL A 207 43.87 32.51 -13.60
C VAL A 207 44.38 31.32 -12.78
N ASP A 208 45.68 31.28 -12.48
CA ASP A 208 46.29 30.18 -11.71
C ASP A 208 45.68 30.07 -10.31
N ILE A 209 45.57 31.19 -9.58
CA ILE A 209 44.93 31.22 -8.25
C ILE A 209 43.46 30.78 -8.31
N TRP A 210 42.75 31.13 -9.39
CA TRP A 210 41.35 30.74 -9.56
C TRP A 210 41.22 29.24 -9.84
N LEU A 211 42.11 28.68 -10.66
CA LEU A 211 42.16 27.24 -10.95
C LEU A 211 42.54 26.43 -9.71
N GLU A 212 43.52 26.87 -8.93
CA GLU A 212 43.89 26.25 -7.65
C GLU A 212 42.67 26.19 -6.71
N HIS A 213 41.92 27.29 -6.58
CA HIS A 213 40.75 27.31 -5.72
C HIS A 213 39.64 26.36 -6.22
N ILE A 214 39.37 26.34 -7.52
CA ILE A 214 38.41 25.40 -8.11
C ILE A 214 38.84 23.96 -7.80
N GLU A 215 40.14 23.64 -7.95
CA GLU A 215 40.65 22.30 -7.67
C GLU A 215 40.46 21.91 -6.20
N GLU A 216 40.70 22.83 -5.25
CA GLU A 216 40.44 22.61 -3.82
C GLU A 216 38.96 22.31 -3.53
N VAL A 217 38.05 23.07 -4.14
CA VAL A 217 36.60 22.90 -3.99
C VAL A 217 36.17 21.53 -4.51
N PHE A 218 36.61 21.15 -5.71
CA PHE A 218 36.26 19.87 -6.31
C PHE A 218 36.93 18.68 -5.61
N ASN A 219 38.13 18.84 -5.04
CA ASN A 219 38.78 17.83 -4.22
C ASN A 219 38.02 17.59 -2.90
N HIS A 220 37.37 18.60 -2.33
CA HIS A 220 36.46 18.40 -1.19
C HIS A 220 35.14 17.76 -1.63
N TYR A 221 34.58 18.18 -2.76
CA TYR A 221 33.34 17.63 -3.31
C TYR A 221 33.45 16.13 -3.63
N SER A 222 34.63 15.67 -4.06
CA SER A 222 34.88 14.27 -4.42
C SER A 222 34.97 13.33 -3.22
N LYS A 223 35.21 13.86 -2.01
CA LYS A 223 35.31 13.05 -0.80
C LYS A 223 33.92 12.61 -0.31
N PRO A 224 33.83 11.44 0.35
CA PRO A 224 32.61 11.02 1.01
C PRO A 224 32.27 12.02 2.13
N MET A 225 31.27 12.86 1.90
CA MET A 225 30.70 13.71 2.94
C MET A 225 29.96 12.81 3.92
N LYS A 226 30.53 12.66 5.13
CA LYS A 226 29.86 11.98 6.23
C LYS A 226 28.85 12.96 6.81
N PHE A 227 27.57 12.63 6.68
CA PHE A 227 26.50 13.36 7.37
C PHE A 227 26.07 12.53 8.57
N GLU A 228 26.08 13.15 9.75
CA GLU A 228 25.34 12.62 10.88
C GLU A 228 23.86 12.77 10.54
N VAL A 229 23.19 11.64 10.31
CA VAL A 229 21.74 11.62 10.13
C VAL A 229 21.13 12.19 11.41
N PRO A 230 20.34 13.28 11.34
CA PRO A 230 19.59 13.74 12.50
C PRO A 230 18.71 12.57 12.93
N ASN A 231 18.93 12.07 14.15
CA ASN A 231 18.12 11.01 14.71
C ASN A 231 16.70 11.54 14.85
N ILE A 232 15.86 11.30 13.84
CA ILE A 232 14.45 11.63 13.88
C ILE A 232 13.87 10.68 14.90
N LYS A 233 13.78 11.15 16.16
CA LYS A 233 12.93 10.51 17.16
C LYS A 233 11.53 10.51 16.56
N THR A 234 11.10 9.36 16.07
CA THR A 234 9.68 9.08 15.92
C THR A 234 9.11 9.19 17.32
N GLU A 235 8.50 10.35 17.61
CA GLU A 235 7.61 10.49 18.75
C GLU A 235 6.49 9.47 18.52
N GLU A 236 6.60 8.35 19.22
CA GLU A 236 5.47 7.45 19.46
C GLU A 236 4.41 8.30 20.17
N THR A 237 3.42 8.74 19.40
CA THR A 237 2.16 9.24 19.96
C THR A 237 1.42 8.04 20.55
N GLU A 238 1.76 7.69 21.79
CA GLU A 238 0.84 7.02 22.70
C GLU A 238 -0.26 8.02 23.05
N ASP A 239 -1.34 8.02 22.27
CA ASP A 239 -2.60 8.65 22.71
C ASP A 239 -3.51 7.58 23.35
N ILE A 240 -3.97 7.98 24.54
CA ILE A 240 -4.73 7.27 25.58
C ILE A 240 -6.16 6.96 25.13
#